data_AF-A0A1I8B864-F1
#
_entry.id   AF-A0A1I8B864-F1
#
_cell.length_a   1.000
_cell.length_b   1.000
_cell.length_c   1.000
_cell.angle_alpha   90.00
_cell.angle_beta   90.00
_cell.angle_gamma   90.00
#
_symmetry.space_group_name_H-M   'P 1'
#
loop_
_entity.id
_entity.type
_entity.pdbx_description
1 polymer ?
#
loop_
_entity_poly.entity_id
_entity_poly.type
_entity_poly.pdbx_seq_one_letter_code
_entity_poly.pdbx_strand_id
1 'polypeptide(L)'
;MIDQLLKATQEERWPEASRLLYRHWVSTAQDVYPSLIKEPWNNSLDDVKIDNELIHPLAEMFCVGTPAQEKIKIKDEGHRNISLRKLNEIVNVEDAKSKGGQICGRMFRNGEPNYSCKYDFKGKTC
;
A
#
# COMPACT_ATOMS: atom_id res chain seq x y z
N MET A 1 16.96 -2.59 -9.16
CA MET A 1 16.18 -1.70 -10.06
C MET A 1 15.23 -0.82 -9.26
N ILE A 2 14.48 -1.43 -8.33
CA ILE A 2 13.63 -0.71 -7.36
C ILE A 2 14.43 0.35 -6.58
N ASP A 3 15.65 0.08 -6.11
CA ASP A 3 16.44 1.10 -5.39
C ASP A 3 16.75 2.36 -6.22
N GLN A 4 16.97 2.21 -7.54
CA GLN A 4 17.19 3.33 -8.45
C GLN A 4 15.90 4.12 -8.69
N LEU A 5 14.77 3.41 -8.73
CA LEU A 5 13.43 4.00 -8.81
C LEU A 5 13.15 4.84 -7.55
N LEU A 6 13.35 4.27 -6.36
CA LEU A 6 13.16 4.96 -5.08
C LEU A 6 14.03 6.22 -4.98
N LYS A 7 15.30 6.12 -5.39
CA LYS A 7 16.22 7.27 -5.42
C LYS A 7 15.74 8.36 -6.39
N ALA A 8 15.34 8.00 -7.61
CA ALA A 8 14.81 8.96 -8.58
C ALA A 8 13.54 9.65 -8.06
N THR A 9 12.68 8.91 -7.34
CA THR A 9 11.47 9.44 -6.71
C THR A 9 11.76 10.37 -5.54
N GLN A 10 12.73 10.03 -4.68
CA GLN A 10 13.17 10.90 -3.57
C GLN A 10 13.74 12.23 -4.06
N GLU A 11 14.43 12.21 -5.20
CA GLU A 11 15.02 13.39 -5.83
C GLU A 11 14.03 14.11 -6.77
N GLU A 12 12.75 13.73 -6.77
CA GLU A 12 11.68 14.32 -7.60
C GLU A 12 11.96 14.29 -9.11
N ARG A 13 12.82 13.37 -9.57
CA ARG A 13 13.16 13.15 -10.98
C ARG A 13 12.09 12.31 -11.67
N TRP A 14 10.87 12.84 -11.73
CA TRP A 14 9.67 12.11 -12.23
C TRP A 14 9.81 11.49 -13.63
N PRO A 15 10.41 12.16 -14.64
CA PRO A 15 10.57 11.54 -15.97
C PRO A 15 11.46 10.28 -15.92
N GLU A 16 12.49 10.30 -15.08
CA GLU A 16 13.41 9.17 -14.91
C GLU A 16 12.76 8.06 -14.09
N ALA A 17 12.04 8.41 -13.02
CA ALA A 17 11.29 7.46 -12.20
C ALA A 17 10.22 6.74 -13.04
N SER A 18 9.43 7.45 -13.84
CA SER A 18 8.45 6.85 -14.75
C SER A 18 9.08 5.89 -15.76
N ARG A 19 10.24 6.25 -16.31
CA ARG A 19 10.99 5.38 -17.24
C ARG A 19 11.48 4.11 -16.54
N LEU A 20 11.99 4.23 -15.33
CA LEU A 20 12.47 3.10 -14.52
C LEU A 20 11.31 2.17 -14.12
N LEU A 21 10.16 2.74 -13.73
CA LEU A 21 8.95 1.99 -13.39
C LEU A 21 8.43 1.21 -14.60
N TYR A 22 8.31 1.88 -15.75
CA TYR A 22 7.87 1.22 -16.99
C TYR A 22 8.80 0.07 -17.38
N ARG A 23 10.11 0.27 -17.27
CA ARG A 23 11.09 -0.79 -17.55
C ARG A 23 10.94 -1.97 -16.59
N HIS A 24 10.72 -1.71 -15.31
CA HIS A 24 10.47 -2.74 -14.29
C HIS A 24 9.22 -3.54 -14.65
N TRP A 25 8.08 -2.87 -14.85
CA TRP A 25 6.82 -3.54 -15.17
C TRP A 25 6.87 -4.35 -16.46
N VAL A 26 7.49 -3.84 -17.53
CA VAL A 26 7.60 -4.60 -18.79
C VAL A 26 8.40 -5.88 -18.60
N SER A 27 9.46 -5.84 -17.77
CA SER A 27 10.25 -7.02 -17.45
C SER A 27 9.47 -8.01 -16.59
N THR A 28 8.80 -7.53 -15.55
CA THR A 28 8.20 -8.39 -14.53
C THR A 28 6.80 -8.89 -14.91
N ALA A 29 6.08 -8.18 -15.80
CA ALA A 29 4.74 -8.56 -16.22
C ALA A 29 4.71 -9.93 -16.91
N GLN A 30 5.77 -10.34 -17.62
CA GLN A 30 5.84 -11.66 -18.24
C GLN A 30 5.97 -12.79 -17.21
N ASP A 31 6.65 -12.53 -16.10
CA ASP A 31 6.82 -13.49 -15.01
C ASP A 31 5.58 -13.59 -14.13
N VAL A 32 4.80 -12.51 -14.04
CA VAL A 32 3.57 -12.42 -13.24
C VAL A 32 2.35 -12.90 -14.03
N TYR A 33 2.30 -12.59 -15.34
CA TYR A 33 1.24 -12.98 -16.26
C TYR A 33 1.82 -13.85 -17.40
N PRO A 34 2.10 -15.13 -17.14
CA PRO A 34 2.60 -16.02 -18.17
C PRO A 34 1.58 -16.18 -19.30
N SER A 35 2.03 -16.03 -20.55
CA SER A 35 1.18 -16.09 -21.75
C SER A 35 0.78 -17.51 -22.17
N LEU A 36 1.44 -18.54 -21.62
CA LEU A 36 1.26 -19.95 -21.97
C LEU A 36 0.71 -20.76 -20.79
N ILE A 37 -0.46 -20.38 -20.30
CA ILE A 37 -1.19 -21.16 -19.30
C ILE A 37 -2.01 -22.22 -20.05
N LYS A 38 -1.80 -23.50 -19.73
CA LYS A 38 -2.53 -24.62 -20.36
C LYS A 38 -4.04 -24.53 -20.16
N GLU A 39 -4.47 -23.98 -19.03
CA GLU A 39 -5.88 -23.79 -18.66
C GLU A 39 -6.13 -22.35 -18.20
N PRO A 40 -6.29 -21.39 -19.13
CA PRO A 40 -6.45 -19.97 -18.78
C PRO A 40 -7.72 -19.69 -17.94
N TRP A 41 -8.72 -20.57 -17.98
CA TRP A 41 -9.93 -20.50 -17.14
C TRP A 41 -9.73 -21.00 -15.70
N ASN A 42 -8.59 -21.65 -15.40
CA ASN A 42 -8.22 -22.17 -14.09
C ASN A 42 -6.90 -21.53 -13.61
N ASN A 43 -6.69 -20.27 -13.98
CA ASN A 43 -5.53 -19.52 -13.55
C ASN A 43 -5.82 -18.85 -12.20
N SER A 44 -5.33 -19.44 -11.12
CA SER A 44 -5.17 -18.69 -9.87
C SER A 44 -3.95 -17.81 -10.04
N LEU A 45 -4.18 -16.52 -10.32
CA LEU A 45 -3.11 -15.54 -10.28
C LEU A 45 -2.48 -15.55 -8.88
N ASP A 46 -1.15 -15.41 -8.84
CA ASP A 46 -0.43 -15.27 -7.59
C ASP A 46 -0.55 -13.82 -7.13
N ASP A 47 -1.64 -13.52 -6.43
CA ASP A 47 -1.93 -12.18 -5.90
C ASP A 47 -0.77 -11.66 -5.05
N VAL A 48 -0.10 -12.53 -4.30
CA VAL A 48 1.07 -12.17 -3.48
C VAL A 48 2.23 -11.73 -4.37
N LYS A 49 2.45 -12.40 -5.49
CA LYS A 49 3.48 -12.01 -6.47
C LYS A 49 3.11 -10.72 -7.20
N ILE A 50 1.84 -10.55 -7.59
CA ILE A 50 1.34 -9.29 -8.18
C ILE A 50 1.58 -8.12 -7.23
N ASP A 51 1.20 -8.29 -5.96
CA ASP A 51 1.32 -7.26 -4.95
C ASP A 51 2.78 -6.88 -4.72
N ASN A 52 3.67 -7.86 -4.53
CA ASN A 52 5.08 -7.59 -4.23
C ASN A 52 5.85 -7.03 -5.44
N GLU A 53 5.56 -7.51 -6.65
CA GLU A 53 6.38 -7.20 -7.82
C GLU A 53 5.86 -6.00 -8.63
N LEU A 54 4.55 -5.74 -8.61
CA LEU A 54 3.93 -4.70 -9.44
C LEU A 54 3.39 -3.54 -8.60
N ILE A 55 2.66 -3.85 -7.52
CA ILE A 55 1.93 -2.85 -6.73
C ILE A 55 2.84 -2.21 -5.68
N HIS A 56 3.64 -3.00 -4.96
CA HIS A 56 4.51 -2.52 -3.90
C HIS A 56 5.54 -1.49 -4.40
N PRO A 57 6.24 -1.67 -5.54
CA PRO A 57 7.16 -0.65 -6.05
C PRO A 57 6.47 0.67 -6.37
N LEU A 58 5.22 0.62 -6.87
CA LEU A 58 4.41 1.81 -7.12
C LEU A 58 4.02 2.49 -5.80
N ALA A 59 3.53 1.71 -4.84
CA ALA A 59 3.17 2.21 -3.52
C ALA A 59 4.38 2.84 -2.81
N GLU A 60 5.55 2.20 -2.90
CA GLU A 60 6.81 2.75 -2.40
C GLU A 60 7.11 4.11 -3.05
N MET A 61 6.98 4.29 -4.37
CA MET A 61 7.18 5.61 -4.99
C MET A 61 6.27 6.70 -4.41
N PHE A 62 5.02 6.39 -4.11
CA PHE A 62 4.08 7.37 -3.56
C PHE A 62 4.27 7.61 -2.05
N CYS A 63 4.78 6.61 -1.33
CA CYS A 63 4.85 6.59 0.13
C CYS A 63 6.27 6.73 0.70
N VAL A 64 7.30 6.75 -0.15
CA VAL A 64 8.66 7.10 0.26
C VAL A 64 8.66 8.56 0.69
N GLY A 65 8.99 8.76 1.96
CA GLY A 65 9.11 10.10 2.50
C GLY A 65 10.15 10.89 1.72
N THR A 66 9.85 12.16 1.45
CA THR A 66 10.88 13.08 0.98
C THR A 66 11.96 13.20 2.06
N PRO A 67 13.21 13.57 1.74
CA PRO A 67 14.25 13.80 2.75
C PRO A 67 13.84 14.79 3.87
N ALA A 68 12.81 15.62 3.65
CA ALA A 68 12.19 16.44 4.69
C ALA A 68 11.41 15.63 5.76
N GLN A 69 10.91 14.45 5.41
CA GLN A 69 10.13 13.54 6.27
C GLN A 69 10.99 12.51 7.03
N GLU A 70 12.27 12.33 6.68
CA GLU A 70 13.23 11.48 7.41
C GLU A 70 13.47 11.92 8.87
N LYS A 71 13.05 13.13 9.26
CA LYS A 71 13.07 13.57 10.66
C LYS A 71 12.07 12.81 11.54
N ILE A 72 11.11 12.09 10.97
CA ILE A 72 10.19 11.22 11.69
C ILE A 72 10.72 9.78 11.57
N LYS A 73 11.82 9.49 12.27
CA LYS A 73 12.32 8.12 12.42
C LYS A 73 11.32 7.32 13.26
N ILE A 74 10.39 6.63 12.60
CA ILE A 74 9.71 5.49 13.23
C ILE A 74 10.72 4.35 13.20
N LYS A 75 11.22 3.98 14.38
CA LYS A 75 12.05 2.78 14.57
C LYS A 75 11.13 1.57 14.44
N ASP A 76 10.81 1.16 13.22
CA ASP A 76 10.24 -0.18 13.02
C ASP A 76 11.24 -1.05 12.25
N GLU A 77 11.49 -2.20 12.85
CA GLU A 77 12.52 -3.15 12.50
C GLU A 77 12.19 -3.78 11.13
N GLY A 78 13.09 -3.61 10.15
CA GLY A 78 13.12 -4.41 8.93
C GLY A 78 12.19 -3.99 7.79
N HIS A 79 11.21 -3.13 8.01
CA HIS A 79 10.38 -2.58 6.93
C HIS A 79 10.98 -1.27 6.42
N ARG A 80 11.19 -1.19 5.10
CA ARG A 80 11.57 0.07 4.42
C ARG A 80 10.59 1.16 4.89
N ASN A 81 11.09 2.33 5.26
CA ASN A 81 10.33 3.45 5.83
C ASN A 81 9.23 3.98 4.86
N ILE A 82 8.16 3.22 4.68
CA ILE A 82 7.04 3.51 3.80
C ILE A 82 5.94 4.11 4.68
N SER A 83 5.67 5.40 4.53
CA SER A 83 4.62 6.09 5.28
C SER A 83 3.43 6.38 4.36
N LEU A 84 2.26 5.85 4.72
CA LEU A 84 1.00 6.10 3.97
C LEU A 84 0.46 7.52 4.15
N ARG A 85 1.10 8.33 5.00
CA ARG A 85 0.65 9.69 5.33
C ARG A 85 0.42 10.57 4.10
N LYS A 86 1.30 10.48 3.10
CA LYS A 86 1.18 11.28 1.87
C LYS A 86 -0.05 10.88 1.05
N LEU A 87 -0.38 9.59 1.00
CA LEU A 87 -1.61 9.11 0.39
C LEU A 87 -2.82 9.62 1.16
N ASN A 88 -2.79 9.52 2.50
CA ASN A 88 -3.86 10.02 3.37
C ASN A 88 -4.08 11.53 3.19
N GLU A 89 -3.00 12.32 3.04
CA GLU A 89 -3.09 13.75 2.70
C GLU A 89 -3.75 13.99 1.33
N ILE A 90 -3.42 13.19 0.30
CA ILE A 90 -4.01 13.32 -1.04
C ILE A 90 -5.50 12.97 -1.03
N VAL A 91 -5.90 11.91 -0.31
CA VAL A 91 -7.30 11.46 -0.25
C VAL A 91 -8.10 12.13 0.86
N ASN A 92 -7.52 13.12 1.54
CA ASN A 92 -8.10 13.84 2.67
C ASN A 92 -8.61 12.92 3.81
N VAL A 93 -7.85 11.86 4.08
CA VAL A 93 -8.06 10.96 5.21
C VAL A 93 -7.22 11.49 6.38
N GLU A 94 -7.88 11.91 7.45
CA GLU A 94 -7.20 12.39 8.65
C GLU A 94 -6.53 11.25 9.42
N ASP A 95 -5.20 11.22 9.46
CA ASP A 95 -4.41 10.34 10.34
C ASP A 95 -4.71 10.57 11.84
N ALA A 96 -5.31 11.71 12.19
CA ALA A 96 -5.54 12.15 13.56
C ALA A 96 -6.40 11.21 14.43
N LYS A 97 -7.10 10.24 13.81
CA LYS A 97 -7.92 9.25 14.53
C LYS A 97 -7.30 7.86 14.61
N SER A 98 -6.22 7.60 13.88
CA SER A 98 -5.55 6.29 13.87
C SER A 98 -4.33 6.32 14.79
N LYS A 99 -4.55 6.46 16.09
CA LYS A 99 -3.55 6.00 17.06
C LYS A 99 -3.74 4.49 17.19
N GLY A 100 -2.84 3.72 16.58
CA GLY A 100 -2.80 2.27 16.79
C GLY A 100 -2.88 1.94 18.28
N GLY A 101 -3.81 1.06 18.66
CA GLY A 101 -4.03 0.64 20.04
C GLY A 101 -5.12 1.40 20.81
N GLN A 102 -5.84 2.36 20.21
CA GLN A 102 -7.00 2.99 20.84
C GLN A 102 -8.33 2.52 20.23
N ILE A 103 -9.30 2.21 21.09
CA ILE A 103 -10.67 1.86 20.69
C ILE A 103 -11.34 3.14 20.15
N CYS A 104 -12.01 3.04 18.99
CA CYS A 104 -12.62 4.16 18.26
C CYS A 104 -13.53 5.07 19.13
N GLY A 105 -14.25 4.49 20.09
CA GLY A 105 -15.09 5.22 21.06
C GLY A 105 -16.23 6.06 20.45
N ARG A 106 -16.46 5.96 19.13
CA ARG A 106 -17.48 6.74 18.42
C ARG A 106 -18.87 6.28 18.83
N MET A 107 -19.71 7.23 19.24
CA MET A 107 -21.15 7.02 19.42
C MET A 107 -21.87 7.22 18.08
N PHE A 108 -22.73 6.26 17.72
CA PHE A 108 -23.56 6.34 16.52
C PHE A 108 -24.73 7.31 16.71
N ARG A 109 -25.08 8.04 15.66
CA ARG A 109 -26.28 8.89 15.61
C ARG A 109 -27.49 8.11 15.11
N ASN A 110 -28.69 8.60 15.41
CA ASN A 110 -29.93 7.99 14.91
C ASN A 110 -29.93 7.93 13.38
N GLY A 111 -30.09 6.72 12.83
CA GLY A 111 -30.12 6.46 11.39
C GLY A 111 -28.74 6.17 10.75
N GLU A 112 -27.65 6.19 11.51
CA GLU A 112 -26.35 5.76 10.99
C GLU A 112 -26.28 4.22 10.90
N PRO A 113 -25.83 3.65 9.76
CA PRO A 113 -25.62 2.22 9.64
C PRO A 113 -24.40 1.77 10.46
N ASN A 114 -24.51 0.63 11.14
CA ASN A 114 -23.41 -0.05 11.82
C ASN A 114 -23.30 -1.49 11.30
N TYR A 115 -22.12 -2.09 11.49
CA TYR A 115 -21.81 -3.43 11.03
C TYR A 115 -21.40 -4.28 12.22
N SER A 116 -21.91 -5.51 12.31
CA SER A 116 -21.55 -6.50 13.33
C SER A 116 -20.99 -7.76 12.66
N CYS A 117 -19.93 -8.34 13.23
CA CYS A 117 -19.37 -9.61 12.77
C CYS A 117 -20.02 -10.77 13.56
N LYS A 118 -20.57 -11.76 12.85
CA LYS A 118 -21.29 -12.88 13.47
C LYS A 118 -20.38 -13.91 14.16
N TYR A 119 -19.09 -13.96 13.79
CA TYR A 119 -18.24 -15.11 14.09
C TYR A 119 -17.32 -14.94 15.30
N ASP A 120 -17.14 -13.73 15.82
CA ASP A 120 -16.03 -13.46 16.75
C ASP A 120 -16.44 -12.95 18.14
N PHE A 121 -17.73 -12.94 18.50
CA PHE A 121 -18.14 -12.45 19.82
C PHE A 121 -19.32 -13.20 20.44
N LYS A 122 -19.23 -13.49 21.75
CA LYS A 122 -20.28 -14.16 22.55
C LYS A 122 -21.51 -13.29 22.86
N GLY A 123 -21.61 -12.09 22.28
CA GLY A 123 -22.68 -11.11 22.52
C GLY A 123 -23.21 -10.48 21.23
N LYS A 124 -24.49 -10.07 21.22
CA LYS A 124 -25.21 -9.56 20.04
C LYS A 124 -25.04 -8.04 19.79
N THR A 125 -24.15 -7.36 20.53
CA THR A 125 -24.14 -5.89 20.64
C THR A 125 -22.79 -5.24 20.25
N CYS A 126 -21.91 -5.99 19.58
CA CYS A 126 -20.60 -5.51 19.12
C CYS A 126 -20.59 -5.25 17.61
#